data_AF-A0A0E3UYK5-F1
#
_entry.id   AF-A0A0E3UYK5-F1
#
_cell.length_a   1.000
_cell.length_b   1.000
_cell.length_c   1.000
_cell.angle_alpha   90.00
_cell.angle_beta   90.00
_cell.angle_gamma   90.00
#
_symmetry.space_group_name_H-M   'P 1'
#
loop_
_entity.id
_entity.type
_entity.pdbx_description
1 polymer ?
#
loop_
_entity_poly.entity_id
_entity_poly.type
_entity_poly.pdbx_seq_one_letter_code
_entity_poly.pdbx_strand_id
1 'polypeptide(L)'
;MQFEINQFLERLHHTAQSKEEAAQMIYHEIRMAENQKVGFLDQAVESPDFYKLLGSKVDNYITYLKVLHNKIRPTGSKEPDEQVYQPDKDIINLTMKLVRHLEQVEETRLNKSISGTPKSNLNITKEDFS
;
A
#
# COMPACT_ATOMS: atom_id res chain seq x y z
N MET A 1 -5.16 -17.75 -2.40
CA MET A 1 -5.43 -16.30 -2.39
C MET A 1 -6.85 -16.12 -2.92
N GLN A 2 -7.74 -15.50 -2.16
CA GLN A 2 -9.04 -15.06 -2.69
C GLN A 2 -8.78 -13.65 -3.25
N PHE A 3 -9.08 -13.41 -4.52
CA PHE A 3 -8.91 -12.11 -5.22
C PHE A 3 -9.93 -11.09 -4.71
N GLU A 4 -9.96 -10.88 -3.38
CA GLU A 4 -10.98 -10.17 -2.62
C GLU A 4 -10.39 -8.87 -2.09
N ILE A 5 -10.79 -7.78 -2.73
CA ILE A 5 -10.13 -6.50 -2.52
C ILE A 5 -10.38 -5.92 -1.12
N ASN A 6 -11.57 -6.16 -0.56
CA ASN A 6 -11.91 -5.69 0.78
C ASN A 6 -11.01 -6.31 1.84
N GLN A 7 -10.77 -7.62 1.75
CA GLN A 7 -9.87 -8.31 2.68
C GLN A 7 -8.42 -7.81 2.54
N PHE A 8 -7.96 -7.55 1.32
CA PHE A 8 -6.62 -6.97 1.11
C PHE A 8 -6.50 -5.57 1.71
N LEU A 9 -7.50 -4.71 1.50
CA LEU A 9 -7.53 -3.36 2.07
C LEU A 9 -7.56 -3.35 3.61
N GLU A 10 -8.32 -4.25 4.23
CA GLU A 10 -8.34 -4.41 5.69
C GLU A 10 -6.95 -4.81 6.20
N ARG A 11 -6.30 -5.80 5.57
CA ARG A 11 -4.91 -6.17 5.92
C ARG A 11 -3.96 -4.99 5.76
N LEU A 12 -4.08 -4.26 4.66
CA LEU A 12 -3.24 -3.11 4.36
C LEU A 12 -3.41 -2.01 5.41
N HIS A 13 -4.65 -1.75 5.84
CA HIS A 13 -4.97 -0.79 6.90
C HIS A 13 -4.40 -1.19 8.26
N HIS A 14 -4.35 -2.48 8.59
CA HIS A 14 -3.81 -2.94 9.86
C HIS A 14 -2.28 -3.07 9.88
N THR A 15 -1.65 -3.22 8.71
CA THR A 15 -0.23 -3.59 8.63
C THR A 15 0.66 -2.42 8.21
N ALA A 16 0.24 -1.64 7.21
CA ALA A 16 1.09 -0.60 6.66
C ALA A 16 1.21 0.60 7.62
N GLN A 17 2.45 1.02 7.89
CA GLN A 17 2.77 2.12 8.80
C GLN A 17 3.18 3.39 8.04
N SER A 18 3.23 3.34 6.72
CA SER A 18 3.55 4.48 5.84
C SER A 18 3.00 4.29 4.44
N LYS A 19 2.91 5.39 3.67
CA LYS A 19 2.54 5.34 2.25
C LYS A 19 3.51 4.49 1.42
N GLU A 20 4.81 4.55 1.74
CA GLU A 20 5.85 3.76 1.06
C GLU A 20 5.66 2.25 1.31
N GLU A 21 5.46 1.86 2.56
CA GLU A 21 5.21 0.47 2.93
C GLU A 21 3.91 -0.05 2.32
N ALA A 22 2.84 0.76 2.34
CA ALA A 22 1.59 0.41 1.69
C ALA A 22 1.78 0.19 0.18
N ALA A 23 2.52 1.07 -0.50
CA ALA A 23 2.83 0.94 -1.92
C ALA A 23 3.60 -0.35 -2.21
N GLN A 24 4.61 -0.68 -1.41
CA GLN A 24 5.38 -1.93 -1.55
C GLN A 24 4.52 -3.19 -1.35
N MET A 25 3.62 -3.18 -0.36
CA MET A 25 2.68 -4.28 -0.14
C MET A 25 1.72 -4.46 -1.32
N ILE A 26 1.20 -3.36 -1.87
CA ILE A 26 0.33 -3.41 -3.06
C ILE A 26 1.11 -3.93 -4.28
N TYR A 27 2.36 -3.49 -4.47
CA TYR A 27 3.22 -3.98 -5.54
C TYR A 27 3.48 -5.49 -5.43
N HIS A 28 3.74 -5.98 -4.22
CA HIS A 28 3.94 -7.41 -3.98
C HIS A 28 2.67 -8.21 -4.29
N GLU A 29 1.49 -7.74 -3.87
CA GLU A 29 0.21 -8.38 -4.17
C GLU A 29 -0.07 -8.44 -5.68
N ILE A 30 0.25 -7.37 -6.42
CA ILE A 30 0.17 -7.36 -7.90
C ILE A 30 1.02 -8.49 -8.49
N ARG A 31 2.28 -8.62 -8.07
CA ARG A 31 3.18 -9.67 -8.58
C ARG A 31 2.69 -11.08 -8.23
N MET A 32 2.15 -11.27 -7.03
CA MET A 32 1.57 -12.53 -6.62
C MET A 32 0.35 -12.92 -7.46
N ALA A 33 -0.53 -11.97 -7.76
CA ALA A 33 -1.69 -12.19 -8.61
C ALA A 33 -1.29 -12.45 -10.08
N GLU A 34 -0.31 -11.72 -10.61
CA GLU A 34 0.25 -11.95 -11.96
C GLU A 34 0.83 -13.37 -12.08
N ASN A 35 1.63 -13.81 -11.10
CA ASN A 35 2.22 -15.15 -11.08
C ASN A 35 1.15 -16.26 -10.99
N GLN A 36 0.10 -16.06 -10.19
CA GLN A 36 -1.01 -17.02 -10.11
C GLN A 36 -1.79 -17.12 -11.42
N LYS A 37 -1.97 -16.00 -12.12
CA LYS A 37 -2.60 -15.99 -13.45
C LYS A 37 -1.83 -16.86 -14.44
N VAL A 38 -0.50 -16.79 -14.45
CA VAL A 38 0.34 -17.66 -15.30
C VAL A 38 0.10 -19.13 -14.98
N GLY A 39 0.08 -19.50 -13.69
CA GLY A 39 -0.18 -20.89 -13.28
C GLY A 39 -1.58 -21.40 -13.65
N PHE A 40 -2.58 -20.52 -13.79
CA PHE A 40 -3.91 -20.88 -14.27
C PHE A 40 -3.95 -21.12 -15.78
N LEU A 41 -3.16 -20.38 -16.56
CA LEU A 41 -3.08 -20.57 -18.01
C LEU A 41 -2.47 -21.92 -18.38
N ASP A 42 -1.52 -22.41 -17.59
CA ASP A 42 -0.91 -23.73 -17.76
C ASP A 42 -1.91 -24.89 -17.54
N GLN A 43 -2.98 -24.64 -16.77
CA GLN A 43 -4.04 -25.62 -16.47
C GLN A 43 -5.28 -25.48 -17.37
N ALA A 44 -5.32 -24.46 -18.25
CA ALA A 44 -6.50 -24.10 -19.03
C ALA A 44 -6.90 -25.12 -20.11
N VAL A 45 -6.06 -26.12 -20.37
CA VAL A 45 -6.31 -27.19 -21.37
C VAL A 45 -7.54 -28.02 -21.02
N GLU A 46 -7.87 -28.18 -19.73
CA GLU A 46 -8.96 -29.05 -19.28
C GLU A 46 -10.33 -28.36 -19.21
N SER A 47 -10.37 -27.03 -19.00
CA SER A 47 -11.63 -26.28 -18.85
C SER A 47 -11.49 -24.79 -19.23
N PRO A 48 -11.32 -24.48 -20.53
CA PRO A 48 -10.92 -23.15 -20.99
C PRO A 48 -11.87 -22.01 -20.58
N ASP A 49 -13.18 -22.24 -20.53
CA ASP A 49 -14.16 -21.20 -20.15
C ASP A 49 -14.08 -20.82 -18.66
N PHE A 50 -13.85 -21.80 -17.79
CA PHE A 50 -13.64 -21.56 -16.36
C PHE A 50 -12.38 -20.71 -16.13
N TYR A 51 -11.28 -21.06 -16.81
CA TYR A 51 -10.02 -20.34 -16.67
C TYR A 51 -10.04 -18.96 -17.34
N LYS A 52 -10.83 -18.77 -18.39
CA LYS A 52 -11.09 -17.44 -18.97
C LYS A 52 -11.85 -16.53 -17.99
N LEU A 53 -12.89 -17.05 -17.34
CA LEU A 53 -13.63 -16.32 -16.30
C LEU A 53 -12.72 -15.99 -15.10
N LEU A 54 -11.95 -16.98 -14.64
CA LEU A 54 -11.01 -16.79 -13.54
C LEU A 54 -9.93 -15.75 -13.89
N GLY A 55 -9.33 -15.84 -15.09
CA GLY A 55 -8.36 -14.88 -15.60
C GLY A 55 -8.90 -13.45 -15.63
N SER A 56 -10.15 -13.27 -16.09
CA SER A 56 -10.81 -11.95 -16.06
C SER A 56 -10.99 -11.41 -14.63
N LYS A 57 -11.30 -12.27 -13.65
CA LYS A 57 -11.36 -11.86 -12.24
C LYS A 57 -10.00 -11.42 -11.71
N VAL A 58 -8.93 -12.16 -12.05
CA VAL A 58 -7.57 -11.78 -11.65
C VAL A 58 -7.14 -10.46 -12.31
N ASP A 59 -7.49 -10.25 -13.58
CA ASP A 59 -7.18 -9.01 -14.30
C ASP A 59 -7.87 -7.79 -13.70
N ASN A 60 -9.15 -7.92 -13.31
CA ASN A 60 -9.87 -6.86 -12.63
C ASN A 60 -9.23 -6.55 -11.26
N TYR A 61 -8.83 -7.58 -10.52
CA TYR A 61 -8.15 -7.43 -9.23
C TYR A 61 -6.78 -6.73 -9.38
N ILE A 62 -5.95 -7.16 -10.34
CA ILE A 62 -4.65 -6.52 -10.62
C ILE A 62 -4.85 -5.06 -11.03
N THR A 63 -5.80 -4.81 -11.91
CA THR A 63 -6.12 -3.46 -12.40
C THR A 63 -6.51 -2.54 -11.26
N TYR A 64 -7.34 -3.03 -10.34
CA TYR A 64 -7.66 -2.30 -9.11
C TYR A 64 -6.39 -1.96 -8.32
N LEU A 65 -5.53 -2.95 -8.07
CA LEU A 65 -4.35 -2.77 -7.22
C LEU A 65 -3.39 -1.75 -7.84
N LYS A 66 -3.25 -1.72 -9.17
CA LYS A 66 -2.48 -0.70 -9.89
C LYS A 66 -3.05 0.70 -9.64
N VAL A 67 -4.36 0.89 -9.74
CA VAL A 67 -5.02 2.17 -9.43
C VAL A 67 -4.81 2.57 -7.97
N LEU A 68 -4.95 1.62 -7.04
CA LEU A 68 -4.72 1.86 -5.61
C LEU A 68 -3.28 2.30 -5.34
N HIS A 69 -2.31 1.60 -5.92
CA HIS A 69 -0.90 1.93 -5.78
C HIS A 69 -0.64 3.35 -6.29
N ASN A 70 -1.20 3.76 -7.42
CA ASN A 70 -0.94 5.09 -8.00
C ASN A 70 -1.52 6.22 -7.14
N LYS A 71 -2.62 5.95 -6.43
CA LYS A 71 -3.23 6.92 -5.51
C LYS A 71 -2.46 7.07 -4.19
N ILE A 72 -1.75 6.04 -3.75
CA ILE A 72 -1.02 6.03 -2.47
C ILE A 72 0.46 6.37 -2.65
N ARG A 73 1.01 6.16 -3.87
CA ARG A 73 2.43 6.29 -4.16
C ARG A 73 2.97 7.67 -3.73
N PRO A 74 3.99 7.72 -2.86
CA PRO A 74 4.72 8.96 -2.59
C PRO A 74 5.54 9.39 -3.82
N THR A 75 5.73 10.70 -3.98
CA THR A 75 6.41 11.31 -5.12
C THR A 75 7.85 10.75 -5.25
N GLY A 76 8.10 9.91 -6.25
CA GLY A 76 9.45 9.35 -6.54
C GLY A 76 9.59 7.83 -6.47
N SER A 77 8.57 7.08 -6.04
CA SER A 77 8.59 5.60 -6.04
C SER A 77 8.40 5.01 -7.46
N LYS A 78 9.13 3.92 -7.77
CA LYS A 78 9.06 3.11 -9.02
C LYS A 78 8.14 1.89 -8.82
N GLU A 79 7.29 1.41 -9.72
CA GLU A 79 6.40 2.00 -10.73
C GLU A 79 5.05 1.30 -10.54
N PRO A 80 3.93 2.03 -10.70
CA PRO A 80 2.88 1.49 -11.58
C PRO A 80 2.17 2.56 -12.42
N ASP A 81 1.82 2.15 -13.63
CA ASP A 81 0.77 2.60 -14.56
C ASP A 81 0.87 1.59 -15.74
N GLU A 82 -0.17 1.10 -16.42
CA GLU A 82 -1.15 1.84 -17.21
C GLU A 82 -2.60 1.67 -16.74
N GLN A 83 -3.39 2.74 -16.92
CA GLN A 83 -4.85 2.85 -16.67
C GLN A 83 -5.58 2.98 -18.02
N VAL A 84 -6.85 2.58 -18.19
CA VAL A 84 -8.04 3.22 -17.60
C VAL A 84 -9.01 2.19 -17.05
N TYR A 85 -9.07 2.09 -15.72
CA TYR A 85 -10.18 1.49 -14.98
C TYR A 85 -10.80 2.59 -14.12
N GLN A 86 -12.11 2.74 -14.20
CA GLN A 86 -12.87 3.62 -13.31
C GLN A 86 -13.37 2.79 -12.14
N PRO A 87 -12.71 2.86 -10.97
CA PRO A 87 -13.17 2.13 -9.80
C PRO A 87 -14.54 2.61 -9.33
N ASP A 88 -15.31 1.70 -8.76
CA ASP A 88 -16.60 2.01 -8.15
C ASP A 88 -16.47 3.02 -6.99
N LYS A 89 -17.59 3.68 -6.66
CA LYS A 89 -17.63 4.71 -5.61
C LYS A 89 -17.16 4.19 -4.24
N ASP A 90 -17.51 2.95 -3.89
CA ASP A 90 -17.17 2.34 -2.60
C ASP A 90 -15.66 2.13 -2.46
N ILE A 91 -15.03 1.72 -3.55
CA ILE A 91 -13.59 1.53 -3.67
C ILE A 91 -12.85 2.86 -3.48
N ILE A 92 -13.34 3.92 -4.13
CA ILE A 92 -12.78 5.26 -4.00
C ILE A 92 -12.85 5.72 -2.54
N ASN A 93 -14.00 5.51 -1.88
CA ASN A 93 -14.18 5.87 -0.48
C ASN A 93 -13.22 5.11 0.45
N LEU A 94 -13.02 3.80 0.23
CA LEU A 94 -12.08 3.00 1.00
C LEU A 94 -10.64 3.44 0.80
N THR A 95 -10.26 3.76 -0.44
CA THR A 95 -8.93 4.28 -0.77
C THR A 95 -8.66 5.60 -0.05
N MET A 96 -9.63 6.52 -0.05
CA MET A 96 -9.50 7.81 0.65
C MET A 96 -9.39 7.65 2.17
N LYS A 97 -10.10 6.68 2.76
CA LYS A 97 -9.96 6.36 4.19
C LYS A 97 -8.55 5.88 4.52
N LEU A 98 -8.01 4.97 3.69
CA LEU A 98 -6.66 4.45 3.87
C LEU A 98 -5.60 5.56 3.75
N VAL A 99 -5.70 6.43 2.73
CA VAL A 99 -4.76 7.56 2.56
C VAL A 99 -4.77 8.47 3.79
N ARG A 100 -5.94 8.86 4.29
CA ARG A 100 -6.05 9.69 5.50
C ARG A 100 -5.46 9.02 6.72
N HIS A 101 -5.68 7.71 6.88
CA HIS A 101 -5.11 6.96 8.00
C HIS A 101 -3.57 6.98 7.96
N LEU A 102 -2.99 6.71 6.79
CA LEU A 102 -1.53 6.72 6.61
C LEU A 102 -0.93 8.11 6.90
N GLU A 103 -1.61 9.18 6.46
CA GLU A 103 -1.20 10.56 6.76
C GLU A 103 -1.19 10.84 8.27
N GLN A 104 -2.22 10.41 9.00
CA GLN A 104 -2.30 10.59 10.46
C GLN A 104 -1.20 9.81 11.20
N VAL A 105 -0.89 8.59 10.75
CA VAL A 105 0.18 7.77 11.33
C VAL A 105 1.54 8.43 11.13
N GLU A 106 1.80 8.95 9.92
CA GLU A 106 3.03 9.66 9.58
C GLU A 106 3.18 10.95 10.40
N GLU A 107 2.14 11.78 10.50
CA GLU A 107 2.13 13.01 11.31
C GLU A 107 2.38 12.73 12.80
N THR A 108 1.72 11.70 13.34
CA THR A 108 1.91 11.29 14.75
C THR A 108 3.35 10.88 15.01
N ARG A 109 3.99 10.18 14.06
CA ARG A 109 5.39 9.77 14.17
C ARG A 109 6.34 10.97 14.12
N LEU A 110 6.12 11.90 13.20
CA LEU A 110 6.88 13.15 13.09
C LEU A 110 6.81 13.97 14.38
N ASN A 111 5.63 14.13 14.96
CA ASN A 111 5.44 14.87 16.21
C ASN A 111 6.14 14.18 17.41
N LYS A 112 6.16 12.85 17.44
CA LYS A 112 6.87 12.07 18.47
C LYS A 112 8.39 12.11 18.33
N SER A 113 8.91 12.24 17.09
CA SER A 113 10.35 12.42 16.83
C SER A 113 10.85 13.82 17.20
N ILE A 114 10.02 14.86 17.07
CA ILE A 114 10.39 16.25 17.40
C ILE A 114 10.38 16.47 18.93
N SER A 115 9.50 15.82 19.68
CA SER A 115 9.45 15.90 21.14
C SER A 115 10.57 15.15 21.88
N GLY A 116 11.48 14.48 21.15
CA GLY A 116 12.49 13.58 21.69
C GLY A 116 13.93 14.08 21.70
N THR A 117 14.20 15.36 21.42
CA THR A 117 15.55 15.91 21.62
C THR A 117 15.68 16.43 23.05
N PRO A 118 16.50 15.80 23.93
CA PRO A 118 16.89 16.45 25.15
C PRO A 118 17.75 17.64 24.76
N LYS A 119 17.32 18.86 25.12
CA LYS A 119 18.23 19.99 25.21
C LYS A 119 19.27 19.60 26.27
N SER A 120 20.41 19.07 25.83
CA SER A 120 21.61 19.05 26.66
C SER A 120 21.99 20.50 26.94
N ASN A 121 21.46 21.03 28.04
CA ASN A 121 21.96 22.23 28.66
C ASN A 121 23.39 21.92 29.12
N LEU A 122 24.37 22.18 28.24
CA LEU A 122 25.74 22.44 28.66
C LEU A 122 25.72 23.76 29.43
N ASN A 123 25.35 23.65 30.71
CA ASN A 123 25.48 24.74 31.65
C ASN A 123 26.97 24.91 31.92
N ILE A 124 27.52 25.95 31.32
CA ILE A 124 28.84 26.47 31.61
C ILE A 124 28.75 27.06 33.03
N THR A 125 29.19 26.32 34.04
CA THR A 125 29.51 26.91 35.34
C THR A 125 30.98 27.25 35.34
N LYS A 126 31.27 28.50 34.97
CA LYS A 126 32.43 29.21 35.49
C LYS A 126 32.22 29.44 36.99
N GLU A 127 33.34 29.38 37.70
CA GLU A 127 33.60 29.99 39.00
C GLU A 127 33.07 29.24 40.24
N ASP A 128 34.00 28.63 40.96
CA ASP A 128 34.33 29.16 42.28
C ASP A 128 35.85 29.15 42.50
N PHE A 129 36.35 30.33 42.86
CA PHE A 129 37.69 30.63 43.33
C PHE A 129 37.87 30.08 44.76
N SER A 130 38.98 29.38 45.04
CA SER A 130 39.92 29.63 46.16
C SER A 130 41.07 28.63 46.12
#